data_AF-X6ETV9-F1
#
_entry.id   AF-X6ETV9-F1
#
_cell.length_a   1.000
_cell.length_b   1.000
_cell.length_c   1.000
_cell.angle_alpha   90.00
_cell.angle_beta   90.00
_cell.angle_gamma   90.00
#
_symmetry.space_group_name_H-M   'P 1'
#
loop_
_entity.id
_entity.type
_entity.pdbx_description
1 polymer ?
#
loop_
_entity_poly.entity_id
_entity_poly.type
_entity_poly.pdbx_seq_one_letter_code
_entity_poly.pdbx_strand_id
1 'polypeptide(L)'
;MTIRAGGETFRARWLVACDGGRSAVRKAGGFEFAGTDPEFTGYSVEVELADPDKLQVGRRYTATGMYTYARPGTIAMVEFDGGAFHRTRPVTPEHVQAVLRRVSGTDVTLTELRLATTWTDRAHQATAYRRGRVLLAGDAAHIHSPLGGQGHSLGLGDAMNLGWKLAATIRGDAPAGLLDSYFNERHPVGAQVLDWSRAQVALMRPSRGARALEAIIRDLIGTRDGATYFAGRVWGVSLRYELGSAHPLVGRSAPDFELADGTRLGELLRSGRGFLLDFDGHAPLQALASRWRNRITYVAGNAGERLGLTALLVRPDGFVAWATDADPDLEGVAKAAARWFGEPE
;
A
#
# COMPACT_ATOMS: atom_id res chain seq x y z
N MET A 1 24.96 13.76 -7.03
CA MET A 1 24.45 12.92 -8.14
C MET A 1 23.96 13.84 -9.24
N THR A 2 24.13 13.42 -10.50
CA THR A 2 23.70 14.19 -11.68
C THR A 2 22.60 13.42 -12.39
N ILE A 3 21.48 14.09 -12.69
CA ILE A 3 20.29 13.52 -13.31
C ILE A 3 20.08 14.24 -14.64
N ARG A 4 19.84 13.50 -15.72
CA ARG A 4 19.51 14.06 -17.04
C ARG A 4 18.07 13.70 -17.39
N ALA A 5 17.23 14.70 -17.60
CA ALA A 5 15.81 14.51 -17.92
C ALA A 5 15.34 15.66 -18.82
N GLY A 6 14.60 15.34 -19.90
CA GLY A 6 14.06 16.37 -20.81
C GLY A 6 15.11 17.24 -21.50
N GLY A 7 16.36 16.78 -21.65
CA GLY A 7 17.47 17.57 -22.17
C GLY A 7 18.16 18.47 -21.12
N GLU A 8 17.63 18.53 -19.90
CA GLU A 8 18.20 19.32 -18.79
C GLU A 8 19.05 18.46 -17.84
N THR A 9 19.90 19.12 -17.06
CA THR A 9 20.77 18.49 -16.08
C THR A 9 20.53 19.05 -14.68
N PHE A 10 20.17 18.16 -13.74
CA PHE A 10 19.93 18.49 -12.34
C PHE A 10 21.03 17.89 -11.45
N ARG A 11 21.38 18.59 -10.37
CA ARG A 11 22.27 18.08 -9.32
C ARG A 11 21.51 18.00 -7.99
N ALA A 12 21.52 16.82 -7.39
CA ALA A 12 20.87 16.57 -6.11
C ALA A 12 21.70 15.67 -5.20
N ARG A 13 21.45 15.75 -3.89
CA ARG A 13 22.01 14.85 -2.87
C ARG A 13 21.31 13.49 -2.86
N TRP A 14 20.03 13.43 -3.25
CA TRP A 14 19.18 12.25 -3.23
C TRP A 14 18.23 12.27 -4.43
N LEU A 15 17.77 11.09 -4.86
CA LEU A 15 16.75 10.90 -5.89
C LEU A 15 15.77 9.83 -5.39
N VAL A 16 14.48 10.13 -5.46
CA VAL A 16 13.41 9.16 -5.22
C VAL A 16 12.64 8.98 -6.51
N ALA A 17 12.57 7.75 -6.99
CA ALA A 17 11.83 7.38 -8.19
C ALA A 17 10.38 7.09 -7.84
N CYS A 18 9.48 7.94 -8.32
CA CYS A 18 8.03 7.76 -8.26
C CYS A 18 7.44 7.77 -9.68
N ASP A 19 8.18 7.25 -10.65
CA ASP A 19 7.95 7.36 -12.11
C ASP A 19 7.23 6.13 -12.70
N GLY A 20 6.47 5.41 -11.87
CA GLY A 20 5.53 4.37 -12.30
C GLY A 20 6.15 3.02 -12.66
N GLY A 21 5.30 2.07 -13.07
CA GLY A 21 5.67 0.67 -13.32
C GLY A 21 6.77 0.46 -14.37
N ARG A 22 6.94 1.44 -15.26
CA ARG A 22 7.96 1.44 -16.32
C ARG A 22 9.21 2.25 -15.97
N SER A 23 9.37 2.59 -14.68
CA SER A 23 10.41 3.44 -14.11
C SER A 23 11.73 3.42 -14.89
N ALA A 24 12.08 4.59 -15.43
CA ALA A 24 13.36 4.81 -16.09
C ALA A 24 14.49 4.79 -15.05
N VAL A 25 14.22 5.32 -13.84
CA VAL A 25 15.20 5.36 -12.76
C VAL A 25 15.51 3.96 -12.24
N ARG A 26 14.52 3.08 -12.07
CA ARG A 26 14.73 1.67 -11.68
C ARG A 26 15.70 0.99 -12.65
N LYS A 27 15.44 1.11 -13.95
CA LYS A 27 16.25 0.50 -15.02
C LYS A 27 17.66 1.09 -15.06
N ALA A 28 17.78 2.42 -15.12
CA ALA A 28 19.07 3.11 -15.19
C ALA A 28 19.91 2.92 -13.91
N GLY A 29 19.25 2.81 -12.76
CA GLY A 29 19.86 2.51 -11.47
C GLY A 29 20.20 1.03 -11.26
N GLY A 30 19.94 0.16 -12.24
CA GLY A 30 20.25 -1.27 -12.18
C GLY A 30 19.55 -2.01 -11.05
N PHE A 31 18.35 -1.58 -10.68
CA PHE A 31 17.53 -2.31 -9.72
C PHE A 31 16.88 -3.49 -10.43
N GLU A 32 17.13 -4.70 -9.93
CA GLU A 32 16.44 -5.89 -10.40
C GLU A 32 14.95 -5.82 -10.05
N PHE A 33 14.11 -6.33 -10.95
CA PHE A 33 12.66 -6.33 -10.81
C PHE A 33 12.14 -7.75 -11.01
N ALA A 34 11.92 -8.46 -9.91
CA ALA A 34 11.61 -9.88 -9.91
C ALA A 34 10.12 -10.11 -9.70
N GLY A 35 9.56 -11.14 -10.34
CA GLY A 35 8.14 -11.43 -10.25
C GLY A 35 7.62 -12.43 -11.26
N THR A 36 6.31 -12.36 -11.51
CA THR A 36 5.58 -13.24 -12.41
C THR A 36 5.04 -12.46 -13.61
N ASP A 37 5.15 -13.07 -14.78
CA ASP A 37 4.52 -12.61 -16.01
C ASP A 37 2.99 -12.75 -15.95
N PRO A 38 2.25 -12.00 -16.79
CA PRO A 38 0.80 -11.94 -16.69
C PRO A 38 0.10 -13.23 -17.17
N GLU A 39 -1.04 -13.52 -16.55
CA GLU A 39 -1.93 -14.61 -16.96
C GLU A 39 -3.11 -14.10 -17.81
N PHE A 40 -3.40 -12.80 -17.78
CA PHE A 40 -4.52 -12.24 -18.51
C PHE A 40 -4.29 -10.82 -19.02
N THR A 41 -5.09 -10.43 -20.01
CA THR A 41 -5.33 -9.04 -20.39
C THR A 41 -6.66 -8.58 -19.78
N GLY A 42 -6.58 -7.53 -18.97
CA GLY A 42 -7.72 -6.82 -18.44
C GLY A 42 -8.02 -5.60 -19.32
N TYR A 43 -9.30 -5.26 -19.42
CA TYR A 43 -9.79 -4.12 -20.18
C TYR A 43 -10.66 -3.28 -19.25
N SER A 44 -10.48 -1.96 -19.29
CA SER A 44 -11.42 -0.99 -18.72
C SER A 44 -11.88 -0.08 -19.85
N VAL A 45 -13.18 -0.10 -20.13
CA VAL A 45 -13.77 0.58 -21.27
C VAL A 45 -15.00 1.39 -20.87
N GLU A 46 -15.21 2.48 -21.60
CA GLU A 46 -16.46 3.23 -21.62
C GLU A 46 -17.04 3.14 -23.02
N VAL A 47 -18.25 2.58 -23.13
CA VAL A 47 -18.86 2.20 -24.40
C VAL A 47 -20.32 2.64 -24.45
N GLU A 48 -20.85 2.80 -25.65
CA GLU A 48 -22.30 2.76 -25.88
C GLU A 48 -22.70 1.38 -26.42
N LEU A 49 -23.82 0.86 -25.94
CA LEU A 49 -24.35 -0.43 -26.34
C LEU A 49 -25.71 -0.24 -27.00
N ALA A 50 -25.97 -0.93 -28.10
CA ALA A 50 -27.30 -0.96 -28.72
C ALA A 50 -28.31 -1.75 -27.85
N ASP A 51 -27.80 -2.74 -27.11
CA ASP A 51 -28.56 -3.74 -26.37
C ASP A 51 -28.01 -3.95 -24.94
N PRO A 52 -27.95 -2.89 -24.11
CA PRO A 52 -27.34 -2.92 -22.78
C PRO A 52 -27.97 -3.93 -21.84
N ASP A 53 -29.25 -4.27 -22.04
CA ASP A 53 -29.99 -5.22 -21.20
C ASP A 53 -29.57 -6.69 -21.42
N LYS A 54 -28.80 -6.99 -22.49
CA LYS A 54 -28.18 -8.30 -22.66
C LYS A 54 -27.08 -8.57 -21.63
N LEU A 55 -26.54 -7.53 -20.99
CA LEU A 55 -25.55 -7.67 -19.94
C LEU A 55 -26.19 -7.51 -18.56
N GLN A 56 -25.90 -8.45 -17.68
CA GLN A 56 -26.28 -8.32 -16.28
C GLN A 56 -25.38 -7.30 -15.58
N VAL A 57 -25.99 -6.34 -14.88
CA VAL A 57 -25.28 -5.36 -14.03
C VAL A 57 -24.53 -6.09 -12.90
N GLY A 58 -23.38 -5.53 -12.53
CA GLY A 58 -22.49 -6.05 -11.49
C GLY A 58 -21.43 -6.99 -12.03
N ARG A 59 -20.72 -7.64 -11.09
CA ARG A 59 -19.60 -8.55 -11.38
C ARG A 59 -20.10 -9.95 -11.71
N ARG A 60 -19.63 -10.52 -12.82
CA ARG A 60 -20.01 -11.84 -13.33
C ARG A 60 -18.76 -12.65 -13.66
N TYR A 61 -18.72 -13.88 -13.14
CA TYR A 61 -17.72 -14.89 -13.50
C TYR A 61 -18.32 -15.86 -14.50
N THR A 62 -17.69 -16.00 -15.65
CA THR A 62 -18.17 -16.82 -16.77
C THR A 62 -17.23 -18.00 -17.03
N ALA A 63 -17.56 -18.83 -18.03
CA ALA A 63 -16.73 -19.97 -18.42
C ALA A 63 -15.43 -19.57 -19.15
N THR A 64 -15.29 -18.31 -19.53
CA THR A 64 -14.19 -17.79 -20.37
C THR A 64 -13.46 -16.62 -19.73
N GLY A 65 -13.97 -16.09 -18.61
CA GLY A 65 -13.34 -14.99 -17.90
C GLY A 65 -14.28 -14.34 -16.89
N MET A 66 -14.22 -13.01 -16.83
CA MET A 66 -15.05 -12.21 -15.93
C MET A 66 -15.31 -10.84 -16.52
N TYR A 67 -16.50 -10.30 -16.29
CA TYR A 67 -16.79 -8.89 -16.53
C TYR A 67 -17.53 -8.24 -15.35
N THR A 68 -17.40 -6.93 -15.23
CA THR A 68 -18.21 -6.08 -14.36
C THR A 68 -18.84 -5.02 -15.24
N TYR A 69 -20.18 -4.93 -15.24
CA TYR A 69 -20.92 -3.92 -16.00
C TYR A 69 -21.62 -2.95 -15.04
N ALA A 70 -21.38 -1.66 -15.25
CA ALA A 70 -22.12 -0.57 -14.65
C ALA A 70 -22.76 0.29 -15.75
N ARG A 71 -24.05 0.61 -15.58
CA ARG A 71 -24.78 1.46 -16.53
C ARG A 71 -24.23 2.90 -16.50
N PRO A 72 -24.26 3.62 -17.64
CA PRO A 72 -24.79 3.18 -18.93
C PRO A 72 -23.84 2.29 -19.74
N GLY A 73 -22.53 2.31 -19.49
CA GLY A 73 -21.55 1.76 -20.43
C GLY A 73 -20.14 1.50 -19.88
N THR A 74 -19.96 1.49 -18.55
CA THR A 74 -18.66 1.25 -17.95
C THR A 74 -18.47 -0.24 -17.76
N ILE A 75 -17.47 -0.81 -18.44
CA ILE A 75 -17.17 -2.25 -18.39
C ILE A 75 -15.72 -2.46 -18.01
N ALA A 76 -15.50 -3.30 -16.99
CA ALA A 76 -14.21 -3.92 -16.74
C ALA A 76 -14.30 -5.40 -17.10
N MET A 77 -13.38 -5.94 -17.90
CA MET A 77 -13.40 -7.36 -18.27
C MET A 77 -11.99 -7.96 -18.28
N VAL A 78 -11.91 -9.27 -18.06
CA VAL A 78 -10.68 -10.04 -17.98
C VAL A 78 -10.76 -11.23 -18.93
N GLU A 79 -9.77 -11.32 -19.81
CA GLU A 79 -9.56 -12.43 -20.74
C GLU A 79 -8.22 -13.11 -20.41
N PHE A 80 -8.26 -14.39 -20.02
CA PHE A 80 -7.08 -15.18 -19.65
C PHE A 80 -6.28 -15.62 -20.89
N ASP A 81 -5.66 -14.65 -21.55
CA ASP A 81 -4.86 -14.79 -22.77
C ASP A 81 -3.34 -14.74 -22.54
N GLY A 82 -2.87 -14.80 -21.29
CA GLY A 82 -1.46 -14.63 -20.96
C GLY A 82 -0.92 -13.21 -21.17
N GLY A 83 -1.79 -12.21 -21.21
CA GLY A 83 -1.40 -10.82 -21.47
C GLY A 83 -1.11 -10.52 -22.94
N ALA A 84 -1.51 -11.41 -23.87
CA ALA A 84 -1.14 -11.36 -25.28
C ALA A 84 -1.55 -10.07 -26.00
N PHE A 85 -2.66 -9.43 -25.59
CA PHE A 85 -3.11 -8.19 -26.20
C PHE A 85 -2.57 -6.92 -25.52
N HIS A 86 -2.04 -7.01 -24.30
CA HIS A 86 -1.68 -5.81 -23.52
C HIS A 86 -0.60 -4.96 -24.22
N ARG A 87 -1.00 -3.78 -24.71
CA ARG A 87 -0.14 -2.77 -25.35
C ARG A 87 0.65 -3.30 -26.56
N THR A 88 0.16 -4.33 -27.24
CA THR A 88 0.76 -4.85 -28.48
C THR A 88 0.24 -4.13 -29.72
N ARG A 89 -0.99 -3.58 -29.66
CA ARG A 89 -1.63 -2.81 -30.72
C ARG A 89 -2.74 -1.89 -30.15
N PRO A 90 -3.24 -0.90 -30.90
CA PRO A 90 -4.36 -0.06 -30.48
C PRO A 90 -5.62 -0.87 -30.17
N VAL A 91 -6.41 -0.40 -29.19
CA VAL A 91 -7.70 -1.00 -28.84
C VAL A 91 -8.77 -0.45 -29.77
N THR A 92 -9.47 -1.31 -30.51
CA THR A 92 -10.53 -0.91 -31.44
C THR A 92 -11.92 -1.30 -30.91
N PRO A 93 -13.01 -0.63 -31.37
CA PRO A 93 -14.38 -1.00 -31.03
C PRO A 93 -14.69 -2.48 -31.33
N GLU A 94 -14.25 -2.98 -32.48
CA GLU A 94 -14.47 -4.35 -32.94
C GLU A 94 -13.77 -5.35 -32.02
N HIS A 95 -12.54 -5.04 -31.58
CA HIS A 95 -11.82 -5.87 -30.63
C HIS A 95 -12.53 -5.91 -29.28
N VAL A 96 -12.93 -4.75 -28.73
CA VAL A 96 -13.67 -4.69 -27.46
C VAL A 96 -14.96 -5.48 -27.52
N GLN A 97 -15.74 -5.32 -28.60
CA GLN A 97 -16.96 -6.11 -28.81
C GLN A 97 -16.66 -7.62 -28.87
N ALA A 98 -15.63 -8.02 -29.62
CA ALA A 98 -15.26 -9.43 -29.73
C ALA A 98 -14.85 -10.03 -28.38
N VAL A 99 -14.04 -9.32 -27.59
CA VAL A 99 -13.66 -9.74 -26.22
C VAL A 99 -14.89 -9.79 -25.33
N LEU A 100 -15.73 -8.76 -25.36
CA LEU A 100 -16.93 -8.68 -24.52
C LEU A 100 -17.86 -9.86 -24.81
N ARG A 101 -18.16 -10.17 -26.07
CA ARG A 101 -18.97 -11.32 -26.46
C ARG A 101 -18.37 -12.64 -25.99
N ARG A 102 -17.06 -12.84 -26.15
CA ARG A 102 -16.37 -14.05 -25.67
C ARG A 102 -16.46 -14.19 -24.15
N VAL A 103 -16.23 -13.10 -23.41
CA VAL A 103 -16.21 -13.10 -21.95
C VAL A 103 -17.62 -13.20 -21.37
N SER A 104 -18.60 -12.46 -21.89
CA SER A 104 -19.97 -12.47 -21.40
C SER A 104 -20.76 -13.70 -21.84
N GLY A 105 -20.42 -14.29 -22.98
CA GLY A 105 -21.22 -15.33 -23.63
C GLY A 105 -22.51 -14.78 -24.24
N THR A 106 -22.61 -13.47 -24.49
CA THR A 106 -23.80 -12.80 -25.02
C THR A 106 -23.48 -12.09 -26.33
N ASP A 107 -24.43 -12.05 -27.26
CA ASP A 107 -24.28 -11.34 -28.53
C ASP A 107 -24.64 -9.85 -28.38
N VAL A 108 -23.85 -9.13 -27.58
CA VAL A 108 -24.00 -7.68 -27.33
C VAL A 108 -23.36 -6.87 -28.47
N THR A 109 -23.92 -5.72 -28.80
CA THR A 109 -23.46 -4.84 -29.86
C THR A 109 -23.02 -3.49 -29.30
N LEU A 110 -21.78 -3.12 -29.62
CA LEU A 110 -21.15 -1.86 -29.24
C LEU A 110 -21.34 -0.85 -30.36
N THR A 111 -21.92 0.31 -30.05
CA THR A 111 -22.18 1.39 -31.02
C THR A 111 -21.10 2.46 -30.99
N GLU A 112 -20.48 2.68 -29.83
CA GLU A 112 -19.40 3.66 -29.65
C GLU A 112 -18.39 3.16 -28.61
N LEU A 113 -17.09 3.44 -28.84
CA LEU A 113 -16.02 3.24 -27.86
C LEU A 113 -15.44 4.61 -27.50
N ARG A 114 -15.69 5.06 -26.27
CA ARG A 114 -15.25 6.39 -25.79
C ARG A 114 -13.88 6.33 -25.14
N LEU A 115 -13.67 5.30 -24.33
CA LEU A 115 -12.42 5.08 -23.61
C LEU A 115 -12.07 3.60 -23.65
N ALA A 116 -10.80 3.30 -23.84
CA ALA A 116 -10.26 1.97 -23.65
C ALA A 116 -8.86 2.03 -23.07
N THR A 117 -8.64 1.25 -22.01
CA THR A 117 -7.30 0.95 -21.51
C THR A 117 -7.17 -0.53 -21.25
N THR A 118 -5.95 -1.04 -21.37
CA THR A 118 -5.62 -2.42 -21.02
C THR A 118 -4.67 -2.45 -19.84
N TRP A 119 -4.78 -3.50 -19.05
CA TRP A 119 -3.95 -3.76 -17.88
C TRP A 119 -3.69 -5.27 -17.78
N THR A 120 -2.79 -5.68 -16.90
CA THR A 120 -2.47 -7.09 -16.66
C THR A 120 -2.33 -7.34 -15.17
N ASP A 121 -2.21 -8.60 -14.79
CA ASP A 121 -1.87 -9.07 -13.46
C ASP A 121 -0.38 -9.23 -13.20
N ARG A 122 0.48 -8.74 -14.10
CA ARG A 122 1.94 -8.79 -13.90
C ARG A 122 2.30 -8.29 -12.50
N ALA A 123 2.92 -9.16 -11.71
CA ALA A 123 3.23 -8.90 -10.31
C ALA A 123 4.74 -8.95 -10.12
N HIS A 124 5.39 -7.79 -9.99
CA HIS A 124 6.84 -7.67 -9.88
C HIS A 124 7.23 -6.64 -8.81
N GLN A 125 8.36 -6.86 -8.15
CA GLN A 125 8.88 -5.99 -7.09
C GLN A 125 10.39 -5.82 -7.23
N ALA A 126 10.88 -4.63 -6.89
CA ALA A 126 12.30 -4.35 -6.89
C ALA A 126 12.98 -5.07 -5.71
N THR A 127 14.06 -5.81 -5.97
CA THR A 127 14.76 -6.60 -4.93
C THR A 127 15.51 -5.72 -3.91
N ALA A 128 15.65 -4.43 -4.21
CA ALA A 128 16.10 -3.40 -3.29
C ALA A 128 15.30 -2.12 -3.51
N TYR A 129 14.95 -1.39 -2.45
CA TYR A 129 14.28 -0.08 -2.56
C TYR A 129 15.26 1.09 -2.47
N ARG A 130 16.52 0.81 -2.16
CA ARG A 130 17.59 1.80 -2.06
C ARG A 130 18.87 1.23 -2.67
N ARG A 131 19.55 2.05 -3.48
CA ARG A 131 20.95 1.85 -3.88
C ARG A 131 21.70 3.15 -3.70
N GLY A 132 22.51 3.22 -2.64
CA GLY A 132 23.24 4.42 -2.27
C GLY A 132 22.30 5.60 -1.99
N ARG A 133 22.24 6.55 -2.94
CA ARG A 133 21.46 7.80 -2.87
C ARG A 133 20.23 7.83 -3.78
N VAL A 134 19.92 6.69 -4.41
CA VAL A 134 18.72 6.50 -5.24
C VAL A 134 17.77 5.57 -4.50
N LEU A 135 16.49 5.96 -4.42
CA LEU A 135 15.42 5.17 -3.82
C LEU A 135 14.26 5.00 -4.79
N LEU A 136 13.45 3.97 -4.61
CA LEU A 136 12.23 3.71 -5.39
C LEU A 136 11.02 3.73 -4.45
N ALA A 137 9.89 4.29 -4.89
CA ALA A 137 8.63 4.27 -4.16
C ALA A 137 7.43 4.08 -5.10
N GLY A 138 6.35 3.47 -4.58
CA GLY A 138 5.14 3.21 -5.36
C GLY A 138 5.39 2.29 -6.54
N ASP A 139 4.71 2.55 -7.67
CA ASP A 139 4.77 1.70 -8.85
C ASP A 139 6.19 1.53 -9.44
N ALA A 140 7.12 2.44 -9.13
CA ALA A 140 8.52 2.28 -9.50
C ALA A 140 9.18 1.09 -8.76
N ALA A 141 8.74 0.80 -7.54
CA ALA A 141 9.24 -0.25 -6.66
C ALA A 141 8.44 -1.56 -6.76
N HIS A 142 7.16 -1.52 -7.11
CA HIS A 142 6.29 -2.70 -7.18
C HIS A 142 5.12 -2.49 -8.15
N ILE A 143 4.74 -3.53 -8.87
CA ILE A 143 3.51 -3.56 -9.69
C ILE A 143 2.76 -4.83 -9.37
N HIS A 144 1.44 -4.77 -9.45
CA HIS A 144 0.56 -5.91 -9.27
C HIS A 144 -0.79 -5.66 -9.96
N SER A 145 -1.65 -6.67 -9.96
CA SER A 145 -3.00 -6.53 -10.50
C SER A 145 -3.77 -5.39 -9.79
N PRO A 146 -4.53 -4.54 -10.50
CA PRO A 146 -5.35 -3.48 -9.90
C PRO A 146 -6.55 -4.03 -9.12
N LEU A 147 -6.80 -5.34 -9.18
CA LEU A 147 -7.82 -6.01 -8.40
C LEU A 147 -7.66 -5.69 -6.91
N GLY A 148 -8.76 -5.30 -6.26
CA GLY A 148 -8.77 -4.92 -4.84
C GLY A 148 -8.29 -3.50 -4.54
N GLY A 149 -7.82 -2.72 -5.53
CA GLY A 149 -7.57 -1.28 -5.37
C GLY A 149 -6.40 -0.90 -4.46
N GLN A 150 -5.41 -1.78 -4.28
CA GLN A 150 -4.36 -1.60 -3.26
C GLN A 150 -3.12 -0.82 -3.74
N GLY A 151 -2.88 -0.71 -5.05
CA GLY A 151 -1.61 -0.18 -5.57
C GLY A 151 -1.32 1.27 -5.17
N HIS A 152 -2.32 2.15 -5.32
CA HIS A 152 -2.18 3.55 -4.91
C HIS A 152 -1.94 3.69 -3.40
N SER A 153 -2.70 2.95 -2.58
CA SER A 153 -2.55 2.97 -1.12
C SER A 153 -1.19 2.43 -0.67
N LEU A 154 -0.66 1.40 -1.35
CA LEU A 154 0.66 0.85 -1.08
C LEU A 154 1.76 1.88 -1.35
N GLY A 155 1.67 2.60 -2.49
CA GLY A 155 2.60 3.68 -2.83
C GLY A 155 2.52 4.90 -1.91
N LEU A 156 1.32 5.27 -1.44
CA LEU A 156 1.17 6.32 -0.42
C LEU A 156 1.83 5.90 0.89
N GLY A 157 1.66 4.63 1.30
CA GLY A 157 2.34 4.07 2.47
C GLY A 157 3.87 4.12 2.35
N ASP A 158 4.42 3.93 1.14
CA ASP A 158 5.85 4.09 0.90
C ASP A 158 6.32 5.53 1.08
N ALA A 159 5.57 6.49 0.52
CA ALA A 159 5.90 7.90 0.64
C ALA A 159 5.84 8.38 2.09
N MET A 160 4.80 7.97 2.84
CA MET A 160 4.65 8.28 4.27
C MET A 160 5.78 7.68 5.10
N ASN A 161 6.21 6.45 4.80
CA ASN A 161 7.31 5.79 5.49
C ASN A 161 8.67 6.43 5.18
N LEU A 162 8.91 6.78 3.90
CA LEU A 162 10.20 7.30 3.45
C LEU A 162 10.41 8.77 3.79
N GLY A 163 9.37 9.60 3.69
CA GLY A 163 9.49 11.05 3.73
C GLY A 163 10.23 11.57 4.97
N TRP A 164 9.80 11.15 6.15
CA TRP A 164 10.40 11.59 7.41
C TRP A 164 11.82 11.05 7.62
N LYS A 165 12.08 9.80 7.20
CA LYS A 165 13.40 9.16 7.28
C LYS A 165 14.42 9.84 6.39
N LEU A 166 14.01 10.16 5.16
CA LEU A 166 14.85 10.87 4.21
C LEU A 166 15.09 12.31 4.67
N ALA A 167 14.05 12.99 5.18
CA ALA A 167 14.20 14.34 5.75
C ALA A 167 15.21 14.34 6.91
N ALA A 168 15.13 13.38 7.83
CA ALA A 168 16.10 13.23 8.90
C ALA A 168 17.52 12.96 8.36
N THR A 169 17.64 12.10 7.36
CA THR A 169 18.93 11.80 6.72
C THR A 169 19.53 13.05 6.04
N ILE A 170 18.70 13.92 5.48
CA ILE A 170 19.13 15.17 4.84
C ILE A 170 19.62 16.18 5.87
N ARG A 171 18.93 16.29 7.02
CA ARG A 171 19.29 17.17 8.14
C ARG A 171 20.53 16.69 8.91
N GLY A 172 20.81 15.39 8.87
CA GLY A 172 21.95 14.79 9.58
C GLY A 172 21.64 14.34 11.00
N ASP A 173 20.36 14.31 11.39
CA ASP A 173 19.87 13.85 12.70
C ASP A 173 19.39 12.38 12.66
N ALA A 174 19.42 11.73 11.50
CA ALA A 174 19.02 10.33 11.36
C ALA A 174 20.02 9.37 12.06
N PRO A 175 19.55 8.47 12.94
CA PRO A 175 20.37 7.38 13.46
C PRO A 175 20.82 6.43 12.34
N ALA A 176 21.91 5.71 12.61
CA ALA A 176 22.43 4.70 11.69
C ALA A 176 21.34 3.66 11.35
N GLY A 177 21.21 3.34 10.06
CA GLY A 177 20.22 2.38 9.57
C GLY A 177 18.78 2.91 9.48
N LEU A 178 18.48 4.15 9.88
CA LEU A 178 17.12 4.69 9.77
C LEU A 178 16.62 4.67 8.32
N LEU A 179 17.42 5.14 7.37
CA LEU A 179 17.00 5.14 5.96
C LEU A 179 16.92 3.73 5.37
N ASP A 180 17.75 2.79 5.85
CA ASP A 180 17.71 1.39 5.41
C ASP A 180 16.46 0.66 5.92
N SER A 181 15.89 1.12 7.05
CA SER A 181 14.61 0.60 7.54
C SER A 181 13.47 0.81 6.55
N TYR A 182 13.56 1.75 5.61
CA TYR A 182 12.55 1.91 4.55
C TYR A 182 12.36 0.61 3.76
N PHE A 183 13.45 -0.01 3.31
CA PHE A 183 13.39 -1.27 2.59
C PHE A 183 12.90 -2.40 3.50
N ASN A 184 13.47 -2.52 4.70
CA ASN A 184 13.15 -3.59 5.65
C ASN A 184 11.66 -3.57 6.06
N GLU A 185 11.06 -2.39 6.14
CA GLU A 185 9.66 -2.22 6.51
C GLU A 185 8.71 -2.35 5.32
N ARG A 186 9.05 -1.77 4.15
CA ARG A 186 8.10 -1.63 3.03
C ARG A 186 8.18 -2.77 2.02
N HIS A 187 9.34 -3.39 1.84
CA HIS A 187 9.47 -4.50 0.91
C HIS A 187 8.62 -5.72 1.33
N PRO A 188 8.58 -6.16 2.60
CA PRO A 188 7.69 -7.26 3.00
C PRO A 188 6.21 -6.95 2.77
N VAL A 189 5.80 -5.69 2.93
CA VAL A 189 4.41 -5.26 2.70
C VAL A 189 4.08 -5.35 1.21
N GLY A 190 4.97 -4.86 0.35
CA GLY A 190 4.81 -5.02 -1.10
C GLY A 190 4.69 -6.48 -1.51
N ALA A 191 5.54 -7.35 -0.97
CA ALA A 191 5.51 -8.79 -1.27
C ALA A 191 4.17 -9.42 -0.87
N GLN A 192 3.65 -9.08 0.32
CA GLN A 192 2.35 -9.56 0.80
C GLN A 192 1.17 -9.11 -0.08
N VAL A 193 1.22 -7.90 -0.62
CA VAL A 193 0.21 -7.38 -1.56
C VAL A 193 0.32 -8.06 -2.92
N LEU A 194 1.53 -8.30 -3.41
CA LEU A 194 1.76 -9.04 -4.65
C LEU A 194 1.18 -10.45 -4.56
N ASP A 195 1.48 -11.18 -3.49
CA ASP A 195 0.95 -12.53 -3.26
C ASP A 195 -0.56 -12.54 -3.07
N TRP A 196 -1.10 -11.52 -2.39
CA TRP A 196 -2.54 -11.33 -2.30
C TRP A 196 -3.18 -11.17 -3.68
N SER A 197 -2.60 -10.32 -4.53
CA SER A 197 -3.09 -10.12 -5.89
C SER A 197 -3.03 -11.42 -6.72
N ARG A 198 -1.94 -12.19 -6.62
CA ARG A 198 -1.78 -13.49 -7.31
C ARG A 198 -2.84 -14.49 -6.86
N ALA A 199 -3.14 -14.55 -5.55
CA ALA A 199 -4.19 -15.39 -5.01
C ALA A 199 -5.58 -15.00 -5.55
N GLN A 200 -5.87 -13.70 -5.65
CA GLN A 200 -7.10 -13.21 -6.27
C GLN A 200 -7.19 -13.63 -7.75
N VAL A 201 -6.12 -13.49 -8.52
CA VAL A 201 -6.08 -13.93 -9.93
C VAL A 201 -6.28 -15.43 -10.07
N ALA A 202 -5.63 -16.23 -9.22
CA ALA A 202 -5.80 -17.68 -9.24
C ALA A 202 -7.26 -18.10 -9.01
N LEU A 203 -7.97 -17.43 -8.09
CA LEU A 203 -9.40 -17.64 -7.84
C LEU A 203 -10.30 -17.19 -9.01
N MET A 204 -9.84 -16.22 -9.80
CA MET A 204 -10.58 -15.71 -10.96
C MET A 204 -10.48 -16.58 -12.21
N ARG A 205 -9.54 -17.53 -12.26
CA ARG A 205 -9.35 -18.39 -13.45
C ARG A 205 -10.65 -19.13 -13.79
N PRO A 206 -11.03 -19.21 -15.08
CA PRO A 206 -12.25 -19.90 -15.52
C PRO A 206 -12.06 -21.42 -15.55
N SER A 207 -11.68 -22.01 -14.40
CA SER A 207 -11.45 -23.45 -14.24
C SER A 207 -12.37 -24.04 -13.17
N ARG A 208 -12.70 -25.33 -13.30
CA ARG A 208 -13.51 -26.04 -12.30
C ARG A 208 -12.87 -26.00 -10.90
N GLY A 209 -11.55 -26.15 -10.84
CA GLY A 209 -10.80 -26.08 -9.57
C GLY A 209 -10.88 -24.71 -8.91
N ALA A 210 -10.70 -23.63 -9.68
CA ALA A 210 -10.83 -22.27 -9.16
C ALA A 210 -12.24 -21.98 -8.65
N ARG A 211 -13.30 -22.44 -9.35
CA ARG A 211 -14.69 -22.29 -8.89
C ARG A 211 -14.98 -23.06 -7.60
N ALA A 212 -14.43 -24.27 -7.45
CA ALA A 212 -14.56 -25.03 -6.20
C ALA A 212 -13.84 -24.34 -5.04
N LEU A 213 -12.62 -23.85 -5.26
CA LEU A 213 -11.86 -23.12 -4.26
C LEU A 213 -12.55 -21.79 -3.88
N GLU A 214 -13.08 -21.06 -4.86
CA GLU A 214 -13.82 -19.83 -4.64
C GLU A 214 -15.05 -20.03 -3.75
N ALA A 215 -15.79 -21.14 -3.93
CA ALA A 215 -16.91 -21.47 -3.06
C ALA A 215 -16.46 -21.70 -1.59
N ILE A 216 -15.37 -22.42 -1.36
CA ILE A 216 -14.82 -22.63 -0.02
C ILE A 216 -14.37 -21.30 0.61
N ILE A 217 -13.66 -20.47 -0.15
CA ILE A 217 -13.22 -19.16 0.32
C ILE A 217 -14.41 -18.25 0.63
N ARG A 218 -15.47 -18.32 -0.16
CA ARG A 218 -16.73 -17.60 0.07
C ARG A 218 -17.39 -18.02 1.40
N ASP A 219 -17.43 -19.32 1.70
CA ASP A 219 -17.97 -19.81 2.97
C ASP A 219 -17.16 -19.29 4.16
N LEU A 220 -15.82 -19.28 4.06
CA LEU A 220 -14.95 -18.70 5.09
C LEU A 220 -15.19 -17.20 5.26
N ILE A 221 -15.29 -16.44 4.17
CA ILE A 221 -15.63 -15.00 4.20
C ILE A 221 -17.01 -14.77 4.84
N GLY A 222 -17.94 -15.72 4.71
CA GLY A 222 -19.25 -15.66 5.34
C GLY A 222 -19.23 -15.70 6.88
N THR A 223 -18.09 -16.03 7.49
CA THR A 223 -17.89 -15.98 8.95
C THR A 223 -17.40 -14.60 9.41
N ARG A 224 -17.62 -14.27 10.69
CA ARG A 224 -17.10 -13.04 11.28
C ARG A 224 -15.58 -12.95 11.18
N ASP A 225 -14.87 -14.03 11.51
CA ASP A 225 -13.41 -14.03 11.55
C ASP A 225 -12.82 -13.98 10.14
N GLY A 226 -13.42 -14.70 9.19
CA GLY A 226 -13.05 -14.62 7.78
C GLY A 226 -13.30 -13.23 7.19
N ALA A 227 -14.48 -12.66 7.39
CA ALA A 227 -14.76 -11.28 6.97
C ALA A 227 -13.74 -10.29 7.57
N THR A 228 -13.43 -10.42 8.87
CA THR A 228 -12.44 -9.58 9.56
C THR A 228 -11.04 -9.74 8.95
N TYR A 229 -10.60 -10.97 8.69
CA TYR A 229 -9.31 -11.26 8.07
C TYR A 229 -9.18 -10.61 6.68
N PHE A 230 -10.19 -10.79 5.82
CA PHE A 230 -10.19 -10.25 4.46
C PHE A 230 -10.26 -8.72 4.46
N ALA A 231 -11.14 -8.13 5.28
CA ALA A 231 -11.24 -6.69 5.43
C ALA A 231 -9.93 -6.08 5.94
N GLY A 232 -9.31 -6.72 6.94
CA GLY A 232 -8.03 -6.33 7.52
C GLY A 232 -6.91 -6.23 6.48
N ARG A 233 -6.87 -7.21 5.57
CA ARG A 233 -5.87 -7.29 4.50
C ARG A 233 -6.16 -6.33 3.34
N VAL A 234 -7.42 -6.16 2.96
CA VAL A 234 -7.82 -5.25 1.87
C VAL A 234 -7.62 -3.78 2.26
N TRP A 235 -7.97 -3.40 3.49
CA TRP A 235 -7.85 -2.02 3.96
C TRP A 235 -6.49 -1.69 4.59
N GLY A 236 -5.61 -2.69 4.75
CA GLY A 236 -4.29 -2.50 5.34
C GLY A 236 -4.29 -2.18 6.83
N VAL A 237 -5.43 -2.29 7.52
CA VAL A 237 -5.56 -1.98 8.96
C VAL A 237 -4.80 -2.98 9.84
N SER A 238 -4.52 -4.18 9.32
CA SER A 238 -3.74 -5.20 10.03
C SER A 238 -2.22 -5.05 9.85
N LEU A 239 -1.76 -4.05 9.08
CA LEU A 239 -0.35 -3.82 8.80
C LEU A 239 0.47 -3.68 10.10
N ARG A 240 1.57 -4.44 10.18
CA ARG A 240 2.53 -4.38 11.27
C ARG A 240 3.95 -4.47 10.72
N TYR A 241 4.82 -3.56 11.13
CA TYR A 241 6.27 -3.68 10.94
C TYR A 241 6.87 -4.53 12.06
N GLU A 242 7.77 -5.44 11.70
CA GLU A 242 8.50 -6.25 12.67
C GLU A 242 9.63 -5.43 13.29
N LEU A 243 9.33 -4.76 14.40
CA LEU A 243 10.27 -3.86 15.09
C LEU A 243 11.01 -4.54 16.25
N GLY A 244 10.79 -5.84 16.50
CA GLY A 244 11.47 -6.61 17.55
C GLY A 244 10.91 -6.37 18.96
N SER A 245 9.61 -6.15 19.09
CA SER A 245 8.92 -5.99 20.38
C SER A 245 7.79 -7.01 20.53
N ALA A 246 7.62 -7.50 21.76
CA ALA A 246 6.50 -8.39 22.13
C ALA A 246 5.17 -7.64 22.23
N HIS A 247 5.19 -6.32 22.45
CA HIS A 247 3.97 -5.54 22.63
C HIS A 247 3.14 -5.51 21.32
N PRO A 248 1.83 -5.85 21.36
CA PRO A 248 1.03 -6.10 20.16
C PRO A 248 0.81 -4.87 19.28
N LEU A 249 0.85 -3.67 19.85
CA LEU A 249 0.73 -2.41 19.10
C LEU A 249 2.03 -1.94 18.47
N VAL A 250 3.20 -2.38 18.95
CA VAL A 250 4.47 -1.93 18.37
C VAL A 250 4.57 -2.42 16.92
N GLY A 251 4.86 -1.49 16.03
CA GLY A 251 4.87 -1.70 14.59
C GLY A 251 3.51 -1.53 13.90
N ARG A 252 2.42 -1.23 14.62
CA ARG A 252 1.10 -0.93 14.03
C ARG A 252 0.85 0.58 13.98
N SER A 253 -0.15 0.99 13.20
CA SER A 253 -0.69 2.36 13.28
C SER A 253 -1.20 2.62 14.70
N ALA A 254 -0.85 3.77 15.26
CA ALA A 254 -1.41 4.22 16.53
C ALA A 254 -2.93 4.40 16.38
N PRO A 255 -3.74 3.94 17.35
CA PRO A 255 -5.15 4.30 17.41
C PRO A 255 -5.30 5.83 17.48
N ASP A 256 -6.30 6.38 16.78
CA ASP A 256 -6.60 7.82 16.80
C ASP A 256 -7.37 8.18 18.06
N PHE A 257 -6.69 8.10 19.21
CA PHE A 257 -7.27 8.45 20.51
C PHE A 257 -7.73 9.91 20.52
N GLU A 258 -8.92 10.13 21.05
CA GLU A 258 -9.45 11.46 21.36
C GLU A 258 -9.20 11.75 22.83
N LEU A 259 -8.34 12.73 23.09
CA LEU A 259 -7.99 13.16 24.44
C LEU A 259 -9.14 13.96 25.07
N ALA A 260 -9.11 14.13 26.39
CA ALA A 260 -10.16 14.82 27.14
C ALA A 260 -10.36 16.29 26.73
N ASP A 261 -9.37 16.92 26.08
CA ASP A 261 -9.46 18.28 25.53
C ASP A 261 -10.01 18.32 24.08
N GLY A 262 -10.38 17.17 23.52
CA GLY A 262 -10.87 17.01 22.15
C GLY A 262 -9.78 16.81 21.11
N THR A 263 -8.50 16.88 21.48
CA THR A 263 -7.38 16.66 20.56
C THR A 263 -7.35 15.22 20.08
N ARG A 264 -7.23 15.01 18.77
CA ARG A 264 -7.01 13.68 18.18
C ARG A 264 -5.54 13.46 17.82
N LEU A 265 -5.03 12.26 18.07
CA LEU A 265 -3.61 11.98 17.81
C LEU A 265 -3.20 12.14 16.36
N GLY A 266 -4.10 11.86 15.42
CA GLY A 266 -3.89 12.11 13.99
C GLY A 266 -3.59 13.57 13.67
N GLU A 267 -4.04 14.51 14.50
CA GLU A 267 -3.75 15.94 14.32
C GLU A 267 -2.32 16.29 14.73
N LEU A 268 -1.77 15.60 15.74
CA LEU A 268 -0.39 15.78 16.18
C LEU A 268 0.62 15.43 15.07
N LEU A 269 0.27 14.43 14.25
CA LEU A 269 1.09 13.98 13.12
C LEU A 269 1.19 15.02 11.99
N ARG A 270 0.29 16.01 11.91
CA ARG A 270 0.36 17.10 10.90
C ARG A 270 1.65 17.92 11.01
N SER A 271 2.29 17.93 12.18
CA SER A 271 3.59 18.58 12.40
C SER A 271 4.76 17.86 11.72
N GLY A 272 4.59 16.61 11.30
CA GLY A 272 5.68 15.77 10.79
C GLY A 272 6.70 15.34 11.84
N ARG A 273 6.39 15.52 13.14
CA ARG A 273 7.19 15.05 14.28
C ARG A 273 6.63 13.75 14.86
N GLY A 274 7.47 13.03 15.59
CA GLY A 274 6.98 11.96 16.46
C GLY A 274 6.36 12.55 17.72
N PHE A 275 5.64 11.73 18.49
CA PHE A 275 5.15 12.14 19.80
C PHE A 275 5.23 11.01 20.82
N LEU A 276 5.40 11.38 22.08
CA LEU A 276 5.28 10.50 23.24
C LEU A 276 3.98 10.87 23.95
N LEU A 277 2.98 9.99 23.87
CA LEU A 277 1.73 10.12 24.60
C LEU A 277 1.84 9.41 25.94
N ASP A 278 1.45 10.11 27.00
CA ASP A 278 1.39 9.64 28.37
C ASP A 278 -0.01 9.91 28.92
N PHE A 279 -0.77 8.85 29.22
CA PHE A 279 -2.16 8.99 29.65
C PHE A 279 -2.30 9.51 31.08
N ASP A 280 -1.25 9.39 31.91
CA ASP A 280 -1.30 9.72 33.34
C ASP A 280 -0.33 10.84 33.73
N GLY A 281 0.49 11.34 32.79
CA GLY A 281 1.31 12.54 32.98
C GLY A 281 2.51 12.33 33.91
N HIS A 282 3.22 11.22 33.75
CA HIS A 282 4.41 10.86 34.51
C HIS A 282 5.56 11.87 34.29
N ALA A 283 5.96 12.56 35.36
CA ALA A 283 7.09 13.49 35.34
C ALA A 283 8.39 12.90 34.75
N PRO A 284 8.75 11.61 34.99
CA PRO A 284 9.91 11.00 34.35
C PRO A 284 9.82 10.90 32.81
N LEU A 285 8.64 10.63 32.25
CA LEU A 285 8.44 10.57 30.80
C LEU A 285 8.53 11.96 30.16
N GLN A 286 7.97 12.98 30.82
CA GLN A 286 8.11 14.37 30.39
C GLN A 286 9.58 14.80 30.37
N ALA A 287 10.33 14.51 31.44
CA ALA A 287 11.75 14.81 31.53
C ALA A 287 12.55 14.08 30.44
N LEU A 288 12.22 12.81 30.16
CA LEU A 288 12.86 12.04 29.09
C LEU A 288 12.58 12.66 27.71
N ALA A 289 11.33 12.97 27.39
CA ALA A 289 10.96 13.55 26.09
C ALA A 289 11.61 14.92 25.84
N SER A 290 11.88 15.70 26.90
CA SER A 290 12.56 17.00 26.80
C SER A 290 13.96 16.92 26.15
N ARG A 291 14.62 15.75 26.22
CA ARG A 291 15.91 15.46 25.59
C ARG A 291 15.82 15.35 24.05
N TRP A 292 14.62 15.24 23.49
CA TRP A 292 14.35 15.16 22.04
C TRP A 292 13.36 16.24 21.57
N ARG A 293 13.27 17.38 22.26
CA ARG A 293 12.25 18.42 22.06
C ARG A 293 12.04 18.91 20.62
N ASN A 294 13.03 18.83 19.72
CA ASN A 294 12.85 19.21 18.32
C ASN A 294 12.31 18.09 17.42
N ARG A 295 12.27 16.85 17.91
CA ARG A 295 11.95 15.62 17.16
C ARG A 295 10.74 14.88 17.71
N ILE A 296 10.53 14.95 19.03
CA ILE A 296 9.43 14.29 19.76
C ILE A 296 8.63 15.35 20.51
N THR A 297 7.32 15.40 20.27
CA THR A 297 6.37 16.18 21.06
C THR A 297 5.89 15.35 22.25
N TYR A 298 6.03 15.85 23.47
CA TYR A 298 5.41 15.23 24.64
C TYR A 298 3.95 15.66 24.74
N VAL A 299 3.05 14.69 24.96
CA VAL A 299 1.63 14.93 25.16
C VAL A 299 1.19 14.17 26.39
N ALA A 300 0.63 14.88 27.36
CA ALA A 300 -0.02 14.30 28.51
C ALA A 300 -1.53 14.53 28.40
N GLY A 301 -2.33 13.47 28.52
CA GLY A 301 -3.77 13.61 28.45
C GLY A 301 -4.48 12.27 28.53
N ASN A 302 -5.56 12.23 29.31
CA ASN A 302 -6.43 11.08 29.40
C ASN A 302 -7.32 10.97 28.14
N ALA A 303 -7.68 9.75 27.73
CA ALA A 303 -8.68 9.47 26.69
C ALA A 303 -9.83 8.63 27.28
N GLY A 304 -11.02 8.76 26.71
CA GLY A 304 -12.20 8.00 27.17
C GLY A 304 -12.03 6.48 27.07
N GLU A 305 -11.28 6.01 26.07
CA GLU A 305 -10.84 4.63 25.89
C GLU A 305 -9.33 4.64 25.64
N ARG A 306 -8.57 3.86 26.43
CA ARG A 306 -7.10 3.79 26.35
C ARG A 306 -6.59 2.46 25.80
N LEU A 307 -7.47 1.48 25.62
CA LEU A 307 -7.15 0.10 25.25
C LEU A 307 -6.14 -0.56 26.20
N GLY A 308 -6.20 -0.18 27.49
CA GLY A 308 -5.27 -0.64 28.52
C GLY A 308 -3.88 -0.01 28.48
N LEU A 309 -3.62 0.99 27.64
CA LEU A 309 -2.32 1.63 27.55
C LEU A 309 -2.06 2.67 28.64
N THR A 310 -0.81 2.73 29.08
CA THR A 310 -0.27 3.80 29.94
C THR A 310 0.47 4.85 29.13
N ALA A 311 1.30 4.43 28.16
CA ALA A 311 2.05 5.34 27.30
C ALA A 311 2.44 4.71 25.96
N LEU A 312 2.68 5.55 24.95
CA LEU A 312 3.20 5.12 23.64
C LEU A 312 4.05 6.19 22.96
N LEU A 313 5.13 5.74 22.31
CA LEU A 313 5.96 6.53 21.40
C LEU A 313 5.55 6.25 19.97
N VAL A 314 5.18 7.30 19.24
CA VAL A 314 4.69 7.23 17.86
C VAL A 314 5.63 7.96 16.91
N ARG A 315 5.94 7.33 15.78
CA ARG A 315 6.76 7.88 14.70
C ARG A 315 5.99 8.93 13.89
N PRO A 316 6.69 9.77 13.09
CA PRO A 316 6.04 10.75 12.21
C PRO A 316 5.07 10.16 11.17
N ASP A 317 5.20 8.87 10.85
CA ASP A 317 4.29 8.14 9.95
C ASP A 317 3.11 7.47 10.67
N GLY A 318 2.92 7.76 11.97
CA GLY A 318 1.82 7.26 12.77
C GLY A 318 2.02 5.84 13.32
N PHE A 319 3.17 5.21 13.08
CA PHE A 319 3.45 3.87 13.60
C PHE A 319 4.03 3.91 15.02
N VAL A 320 3.52 3.02 15.88
CA VAL A 320 3.97 2.88 17.26
C VAL A 320 5.37 2.26 17.28
N ALA A 321 6.33 3.00 17.83
CA ALA A 321 7.72 2.57 18.03
C ALA A 321 7.94 1.87 19.38
N TRP A 322 7.16 2.24 20.39
CA TRP A 322 7.18 1.67 21.74
C TRP A 322 5.82 1.91 22.42
N ALA A 323 5.39 1.00 23.29
CA ALA A 323 4.16 1.13 24.07
C ALA A 323 4.24 0.28 25.34
N THR A 324 3.46 0.65 26.35
CA THR A 324 3.32 -0.08 27.63
C THR A 324 1.88 0.00 28.16
N ASP A 325 1.44 -1.08 28.80
CA ASP A 325 0.21 -1.24 29.58
C ASP A 325 0.47 -1.27 31.11
N ALA A 326 1.74 -1.12 31.49
CA ALA A 326 2.23 -1.07 32.86
C ALA A 326 3.05 0.20 33.11
N ASP A 327 3.65 0.28 34.31
CA ASP A 327 4.56 1.37 34.69
C ASP A 327 5.62 1.63 33.60
N PRO A 328 5.87 2.91 33.23
CA PRO A 328 6.76 3.21 32.12
C PRO A 328 8.21 2.72 32.31
N ASP A 329 8.65 1.83 31.43
CA ASP A 329 10.06 1.46 31.27
C ASP A 329 10.84 2.60 30.58
N LEU A 330 11.47 3.46 31.40
CA LEU A 330 12.25 4.61 30.95
C LEU A 330 13.44 4.22 30.06
N GLU A 331 14.06 3.07 30.32
CA GLU A 331 15.17 2.59 29.51
C GLU A 331 14.67 2.11 28.14
N GLY A 332 13.55 1.38 28.13
CA GLY A 332 12.88 0.92 26.91
C GLY A 332 12.46 2.07 25.99
N VAL A 333 11.78 3.09 26.52
CA VAL A 333 11.39 4.26 25.71
C VAL A 333 12.61 5.08 25.27
N ALA A 334 13.65 5.21 26.08
CA ALA A 334 14.89 5.88 25.67
C ALA A 334 15.58 5.14 24.51
N LYS A 335 15.69 3.81 24.58
CA LYS A 335 16.24 2.98 23.50
C LYS A 335 15.42 3.11 22.21
N ALA A 336 14.09 3.11 22.32
CA ALA A 336 13.21 3.32 21.18
C ALA A 336 13.37 4.73 20.59
N ALA A 337 13.44 5.76 21.43
CA ALA A 337 13.67 7.14 21.00
C ALA A 337 15.01 7.28 20.26
N ALA A 338 16.10 6.74 20.82
CA ALA A 338 17.42 6.75 20.19
C ALA A 338 17.43 6.01 18.83
N ARG A 339 16.78 4.84 18.75
CA ARG A 339 16.69 4.04 17.52
C ARG A 339 16.00 4.79 16.37
N TRP A 340 14.94 5.55 16.65
CA TRP A 340 14.11 6.16 15.61
C TRP A 340 14.40 7.64 15.38
N PHE A 341 14.84 8.35 16.40
CA PHE A 341 15.04 9.80 16.37
C PHE A 341 16.50 10.21 16.55
N GLY A 342 17.42 9.29 16.84
CA GLY A 342 18.85 9.57 17.08
C GLY A 342 19.15 9.91 18.53
N GLU A 343 20.42 10.17 18.85
CA GLU A 343 20.85 10.54 20.21
C GLU A 343 20.15 11.82 20.70
N PRO A 344 19.96 11.99 22.02
CA PRO A 344 19.37 13.19 22.62
C PRO A 344 20.17 14.45 22.28
N GLU A 345 19.51 15.61 22.35
CA GLU A 345 20.08 16.93 22.05
C GLU A 345 21.08 17.44 23.08
#